data_AF-A0A8T4HXE2-F1
#
_entry.id   AF-A0A8T4HXE2-F1
#
_cell.length_a   1.000
_cell.length_b   1.000
_cell.length_c   1.000
_cell.angle_alpha   90.00
_cell.angle_beta   90.00
_cell.angle_gamma   90.00
#
_symmetry.space_group_name_H-M   'P 1'
#
loop_
_entity.id
_entity.type
_entity.pdbx_description
1 polymer ?
#
loop_
_entity_poly.entity_id
_entity_poly.type
_entity_poly.pdbx_seq_one_letter_code
_entity_poly.pdbx_strand_id
1 'polypeptide(L)'
;ARVEGSYLAVPDAAPNPSLRSGNVLPISDWDFEQGVGAWTGASGVATIARSSPWGAEHFFDFYSLTATSSTATVSVLRSGIYP
;
A
#
# COMPACT_ATOMS: atom_id res chain seq x y z
N ALA A 1 -12.56 9.99 16.52
CA ALA A 1 -12.51 8.75 15.71
C ALA A 1 -11.54 8.98 14.56
N ARG A 2 -10.54 8.13 14.37
CA ARG A 2 -9.60 8.26 13.23
C ARG A 2 -10.35 7.85 11.96
N VAL A 3 -10.48 8.76 11.00
CA VAL A 3 -11.04 8.44 9.68
C VAL A 3 -9.88 8.01 8.79
N GLU A 4 -9.70 6.70 8.68
CA GLU A 4 -8.84 6.10 7.67
C GLU A 4 -9.64 6.07 6.36
N GLY A 5 -9.03 6.52 5.26
CA GLY A 5 -9.68 6.58 3.96
C GLY A 5 -8.68 6.17 2.89
N SER A 6 -9.08 5.28 1.99
CA SER A 6 -8.32 4.89 0.81
C SER A 6 -8.69 5.81 -0.36
N TYR A 7 -7.69 6.19 -1.15
CA TYR A 7 -7.90 6.89 -2.42
C TYR A 7 -7.83 5.88 -3.57
N LEU A 8 -8.83 5.89 -4.46
CA LEU A 8 -8.86 5.09 -5.68
C LEU A 8 -8.87 6.05 -6.87
N ALA A 9 -7.83 6.03 -7.70
CA ALA A 9 -7.77 6.82 -8.93
C ALA A 9 -6.88 6.15 -9.97
N VAL A 10 -6.94 6.69 -11.19
CA VAL A 10 -6.04 6.32 -12.28
C VAL A 10 -4.61 6.76 -11.88
N PRO A 11 -3.57 5.91 -12.05
CA PRO A 11 -2.22 6.14 -11.52
C PRO A 11 -1.55 7.50 -11.85
N ASP A 12 -2.02 8.19 -12.89
CA ASP A 12 -1.47 9.43 -13.44
C ASP A 12 -2.40 10.65 -13.30
N ALA A 13 -3.61 10.50 -12.74
CA ALA A 13 -4.66 11.54 -12.74
C ALA A 13 -4.56 12.63 -11.64
N ALA A 14 -3.38 12.79 -11.00
CA ALA A 14 -2.99 13.87 -10.05
C ALA A 14 -3.57 13.84 -8.61
N PRO A 15 -2.97 14.58 -7.64
CA PRO A 15 -1.55 14.93 -7.44
C PRO A 15 -0.86 13.87 -6.57
N ASN A 16 0.46 13.99 -6.34
CA ASN A 16 1.19 13.30 -5.25
C ASN A 16 0.25 13.23 -4.05
N PRO A 17 -0.13 12.02 -3.55
CA PRO A 17 -1.05 11.89 -2.45
C PRO A 17 -0.39 12.64 -1.31
N SER A 18 -0.79 13.89 -1.16
CA SER A 18 -0.22 14.85 -0.26
C SER A 18 -0.01 14.08 1.02
N LEU A 19 1.27 13.81 1.33
CA LEU A 19 1.73 13.24 2.59
C LEU A 19 0.78 13.83 3.61
N ARG A 20 -0.15 13.03 4.18
CA ARG A 20 -1.06 13.56 5.20
C ARG A 20 -0.14 14.22 6.20
N SER A 21 -0.14 15.56 6.25
CA SER A 21 0.94 16.25 6.96
C SER A 21 0.83 15.81 8.42
N GLY A 22 1.89 15.23 8.95
CA GLY A 22 1.91 14.72 10.32
C GLY A 22 2.11 13.21 10.46
N ASN A 23 2.14 12.41 9.40
CA ASN A 23 2.58 11.01 9.48
C ASN A 23 3.99 10.86 8.89
N VAL A 24 4.97 10.56 9.74
CA VAL A 24 6.31 10.12 9.31
C VAL A 24 6.26 8.61 9.11
N LEU A 25 6.37 8.17 7.87
CA LEU A 25 6.46 6.74 7.53
C LEU A 25 7.91 6.39 7.22
N PRO A 26 8.40 5.21 7.65
CA PRO A 26 9.63 4.65 7.11
C PRO A 26 9.53 4.44 5.61
N ILE A 27 10.67 4.52 4.91
CA ILE A 27 10.74 4.33 3.46
C ILE A 27 10.06 3.03 3.02
N SER A 28 10.27 1.94 3.76
CA SER A 28 9.67 0.61 3.53
C SER A 28 8.13 0.59 3.40
N ASP A 29 7.43 1.56 3.97
CA ASP A 29 5.98 1.69 3.92
C ASP A 29 5.48 2.81 3.02
N TRP A 30 6.37 3.72 2.65
CA TRP A 30 6.05 4.86 1.81
C TRP A 30 6.15 4.52 0.32
N ASP A 31 7.23 3.85 -0.09
CA ASP A 31 7.53 3.51 -1.49
C ASP A 31 7.76 2.01 -1.73
N PHE A 32 7.65 1.20 -0.66
CA PHE A 32 7.86 -0.23 -0.72
C PHE A 32 9.25 -0.65 -1.24
N GLU A 33 10.25 0.24 -1.28
CA GLU A 33 11.60 -0.05 -1.81
C GLU A 33 12.31 -1.15 -1.01
N GLN A 34 11.91 -1.35 0.25
CA GLN A 34 12.51 -2.33 1.16
C GLN A 34 11.59 -3.53 1.51
N GLY A 35 10.41 -3.64 0.88
CA GLY A 35 9.46 -4.73 1.13
C GLY A 35 8.02 -4.23 1.23
N VAL A 36 7.18 -4.93 1.98
CA VAL A 36 5.77 -4.54 2.22
C VAL A 36 5.59 -3.64 3.44
N GLY A 37 6.68 -3.19 4.06
CA GLY A 37 6.61 -2.42 5.30
C GLY A 37 6.00 -3.21 6.46
N ALA A 38 5.26 -2.53 7.34
CA ALA A 38 4.52 -3.19 8.42
C ALA A 38 3.05 -3.49 8.05
N TRP A 39 2.72 -3.53 6.76
CA TRP A 39 1.42 -3.99 6.30
C TRP A 39 1.21 -5.48 6.62
N THR A 40 0.00 -5.83 7.04
CA THR A 40 -0.36 -7.20 7.39
C THR A 40 -1.76 -7.57 6.88
N GLY A 41 -1.97 -8.86 6.64
CA GLY A 41 -3.31 -9.41 6.46
C GLY A 41 -4.00 -9.56 7.81
N ALA A 42 -5.13 -8.88 8.00
CA ALA A 42 -5.94 -8.99 9.21
C ALA A 42 -6.96 -10.13 9.13
N SER A 43 -7.50 -10.39 7.93
CA SER A 43 -8.40 -11.52 7.66
C SER A 43 -8.48 -11.84 6.17
N GLY A 44 -9.03 -13.01 5.84
CA GLY A 44 -9.16 -13.50 4.47
C GLY A 44 -7.89 -14.21 3.99
N VAL A 45 -7.80 -14.43 2.67
CA VAL A 45 -6.74 -15.23 2.04
C VAL A 45 -5.83 -14.41 1.14
N ALA A 46 -5.99 -13.08 1.13
CA ALA A 46 -5.13 -12.22 0.33
C ALA A 46 -3.67 -12.32 0.80
N THR A 47 -2.77 -12.59 -0.13
CA THR A 47 -1.32 -12.48 0.07
C THR A 47 -0.88 -11.08 -0.33
N ILE A 48 -0.01 -10.49 0.48
CA ILE A 48 0.65 -9.21 0.17
C ILE A 48 2.11 -9.44 -0.19
N ALA A 49 2.58 -8.71 -1.19
CA ALA A 49 3.98 -8.71 -1.62
C ALA A 49 4.36 -7.34 -2.17
N ARG A 50 5.66 -7.06 -2.22
CA ARG A 50 6.17 -5.92 -3.00
C ARG A 50 6.02 -6.25 -4.49
N SER A 51 5.70 -5.26 -5.31
CA SER A 51 5.73 -5.41 -6.77
C SER A 51 7.13 -5.85 -7.26
N SER A 52 7.21 -6.35 -8.49
CA SER A 52 8.51 -6.60 -9.09
C SER A 52 9.17 -5.27 -9.46
N PRO A 53 10.51 -5.16 -9.37
CA PRO A 53 11.23 -4.00 -9.89
C PRO A 53 10.89 -3.84 -11.37
N TRP A 54 10.48 -2.65 -11.80
CA TRP A 54 10.09 -2.39 -13.20
C TRP A 54 8.89 -3.22 -13.71
N GLY A 55 8.06 -3.72 -12.79
CA GLY A 55 6.83 -4.45 -13.09
C GLY A 55 5.71 -3.57 -13.63
N ALA A 56 4.60 -4.22 -14.01
CA ALA A 56 3.41 -3.55 -14.55
C ALA A 56 2.79 -2.50 -13.60
N GLU A 57 3.03 -2.61 -12.29
CA GLU A 57 2.44 -1.77 -11.26
C GLU A 57 3.53 -1.00 -10.49
N HIS A 58 3.62 0.31 -10.78
CA HIS A 58 4.52 1.26 -10.13
C HIS A 58 3.81 2.60 -9.93
N PHE A 59 4.22 3.36 -8.92
CA PHE A 59 3.75 4.73 -8.69
C PHE A 59 4.95 5.64 -8.53
N PHE A 60 5.04 6.69 -9.36
CA PHE A 60 6.18 7.61 -9.37
C PHE A 60 7.54 6.89 -9.47
N ASP A 61 7.62 5.83 -10.27
CA ASP A 61 8.79 4.96 -10.45
C ASP A 61 9.25 4.19 -9.20
N PHE A 62 8.45 4.18 -8.14
CA PHE A 62 8.66 3.34 -6.95
C PHE A 62 7.93 2.00 -7.05
N TYR A 63 8.35 1.05 -6.22
CA TYR A 63 7.58 -0.17 -6.00
C TYR A 63 6.21 0.13 -5.40
N SER A 64 5.34 -0.88 -5.42
CA SER A 64 4.00 -0.81 -4.86
C SER A 64 3.68 -2.06 -4.02
N LEU A 65 2.70 -1.95 -3.13
CA LEU A 65 2.09 -3.10 -2.48
C LEU A 65 1.17 -3.82 -3.48
N THR A 66 1.45 -5.08 -3.73
CA THR A 66 0.57 -5.98 -4.48
C THR A 66 -0.23 -6.84 -3.51
N ALA A 67 -1.53 -6.97 -3.76
CA ALA A 67 -2.43 -7.83 -3.00
C ALA A 67 -3.12 -8.80 -3.97
N THR A 68 -3.04 -10.09 -3.70
CA THR A 68 -3.63 -11.14 -4.56
C THR A 68 -4.46 -12.09 -3.72
N SER A 69 -5.68 -12.41 -4.18
CA SER A 69 -6.55 -13.39 -3.55
C SER A 69 -6.87 -14.50 -4.54
N SER A 70 -6.84 -15.74 -4.08
CA SER A 70 -7.26 -16.92 -4.85
C SER A 70 -8.78 -17.13 -4.85
N THR A 71 -9.52 -16.30 -4.11
CA THR A 71 -10.97 -16.40 -3.97
C THR A 71 -11.64 -15.03 -4.16
N ALA A 72 -12.92 -15.04 -4.51
CA ALA A 72 -13.76 -13.84 -4.57
C ALA A 72 -14.23 -13.36 -3.18
N THR A 73 -13.74 -13.95 -2.09
CA THR A 73 -14.13 -13.55 -0.73
C THR A 73 -13.35 -12.33 -0.25
N VAL A 74 -13.89 -11.66 0.76
CA VAL A 74 -13.29 -10.45 1.33
C VAL A 74 -12.03 -10.79 2.11
N SER A 75 -10.99 -9.98 1.90
CA SER A 75 -9.80 -9.92 2.76
C SER A 75 -9.65 -8.51 3.32
N VAL A 76 -9.09 -8.40 4.51
CA VAL A 76 -8.82 -7.12 5.17
C VAL A 76 -7.32 -6.99 5.34
N LEU A 77 -6.75 -5.89 4.83
CA LEU A 77 -5.37 -5.51 5.05
C LEU A 77 -5.32 -4.40 6.09
N ARG A 78 -4.26 -4.38 6.90
CA ARG A 78 -4.02 -3.36 7.92
C ARG A 78 -2.66 -2.72 7.70
N SER A 79 -2.61 -1.40 7.69
CA SER A 79 -1.35 -0.66 7.62
C SER A 79 -0.57 -0.78 8.91
N GLY A 80 0.74 -0.48 8.84
CA GLY A 80 1.54 -0.26 10.02
C GLY A 80 1.03 0.90 10.90
N ILE A 81 1.40 0.85 12.17
CA ILE A 81 1.22 1.93 13.13
C ILE A 81 2.61 2.47 13.47
N TYR A 82 2.79 3.77 13.31
CA TYR A 82 4.07 4.46 13.49
C TYR A 82 3.95 5.50 14.62
N PRO A 83 5.02 5.77 15.38
CA PRO A 83 5.05 6.79 16.43
C PRO A 83 4.67 8.19 15.95
#